data_AF-A0A7R9QJ60-F1
#
_entry.id   AF-A0A7R9QJ60-F1
#
_cell.length_a   1.000
_cell.length_b   1.000
_cell.length_c   1.000
_cell.angle_alpha   90.00
_cell.angle_beta   90.00
_cell.angle_gamma   90.00
#
_symmetry.space_group_name_H-M   'P 1'
#
loop_
_entity.id
_entity.type
_entity.pdbx_description
1 polymer ?
#
loop_
_entity_poly.entity_id
_entity_poly.type
_entity_poly.pdbx_seq_one_letter_code
_entity_poly.pdbx_strand_id
1 'polypeptide(L)'
;MVDDLDQLITETSDVSLFCFFSKLFDDQFHMCLEFPAQTRYIVAFPLICSHFMNCTHELCPEERHHIGDRSLTMVNGFLDEMSKEAKNIITTICDEQCLLSDKLLPKHVVPYLAQILSKKKSNKKSNKGFQEEDKPGSESYRRSREELTTMDKLHMALTELCFAINYCGTILVWDHTFAPREYLTQHLETRFNKALVGMVMYNPETNEIAKPSELLVSVRSYMNVLQSIENYGNISVTKCANIVCYGL
;
A
#
# COMPACT_ATOMS: atom_id res chain seq x y z
N MET A 1 -21.74 -3.61 36.34
CA MET A 1 -20.56 -2.74 36.13
C MET A 1 -19.34 -3.13 36.97
N VAL A 2 -19.46 -4.01 37.98
CA VAL A 2 -18.30 -4.43 38.79
C VAL A 2 -17.73 -5.77 38.29
N ASP A 3 -18.58 -6.78 38.01
CA ASP A 3 -18.09 -8.13 37.67
C ASP A 3 -18.41 -8.64 36.24
N ASP A 4 -19.46 -8.12 35.57
CA ASP A 4 -19.96 -8.67 34.28
C ASP A 4 -19.77 -7.74 33.06
N LEU A 5 -18.66 -7.03 32.96
CA LEU A 5 -18.43 -6.09 31.85
C LEU A 5 -18.33 -6.80 30.49
N ASP A 6 -17.65 -7.95 30.43
CA ASP A 6 -17.50 -8.71 29.19
C ASP A 6 -18.85 -9.25 28.70
N GLN A 7 -19.66 -9.80 29.60
CA GLN A 7 -21.01 -10.26 29.27
C GLN A 7 -21.91 -9.13 28.80
N LEU A 8 -21.82 -7.94 29.42
CA LEU A 8 -22.57 -6.76 29.00
C LEU A 8 -22.17 -6.29 27.60
N ILE A 9 -20.88 -6.33 27.25
CA ILE A 9 -20.39 -5.99 25.91
C ILE A 9 -20.97 -6.97 24.89
N THR A 10 -20.92 -8.28 25.17
CA THR A 10 -21.52 -9.29 24.30
C THR A 10 -23.03 -9.06 24.14
N GLU A 11 -23.77 -8.83 25.22
CA GLU A 11 -25.23 -8.64 25.16
C GLU A 11 -25.63 -7.40 24.34
N THR A 12 -24.85 -6.30 24.43
CA THR A 12 -25.23 -5.01 23.85
C THR A 12 -24.59 -4.70 22.49
N SER A 13 -23.52 -5.40 22.12
CA SER A 13 -22.73 -5.10 20.91
C SER A 13 -22.29 -6.32 20.10
N ASP A 14 -22.79 -7.52 20.43
CA ASP A 14 -22.51 -8.70 19.62
C ASP A 14 -23.04 -8.54 18.19
N VAL A 15 -22.19 -8.93 17.25
CA VAL A 15 -22.45 -8.86 15.80
C VAL A 15 -22.02 -10.16 15.12
N SER A 16 -21.99 -11.26 15.90
CA SER A 16 -21.80 -12.64 15.43
C SER A 16 -22.75 -13.03 14.28
N LEU A 17 -23.88 -12.32 14.16
CA LEU A 17 -24.84 -12.45 13.07
C LEU A 17 -24.20 -12.37 11.68
N PHE A 18 -23.12 -11.60 11.50
CA PHE A 18 -22.39 -11.53 10.22
C PHE A 18 -21.80 -12.87 9.77
N CYS A 19 -21.61 -13.84 10.68
CA CYS A 19 -21.23 -15.20 10.32
C CYS A 19 -22.23 -15.84 9.32
N PHE A 20 -23.53 -15.57 9.51
CA PHE A 20 -24.60 -16.12 8.68
C PHE A 20 -24.88 -15.27 7.43
N PHE A 21 -24.50 -13.99 7.45
CA PHE A 21 -24.62 -13.06 6.32
C PHE A 21 -23.27 -12.81 5.63
N SER A 22 -22.46 -13.85 5.47
CA SER A 22 -21.07 -13.70 5.03
C SER A 22 -20.93 -13.02 3.66
N LYS A 23 -21.84 -13.26 2.71
CA LYS A 23 -21.82 -12.54 1.42
C LYS A 23 -22.00 -11.04 1.59
N LEU A 24 -23.00 -10.62 2.38
CA LEU A 24 -23.21 -9.20 2.68
C LEU A 24 -22.00 -8.62 3.41
N PHE A 25 -21.43 -9.38 4.34
CA PHE A 25 -20.27 -8.94 5.10
C PHE A 25 -19.05 -8.71 4.20
N ASP A 26 -18.79 -9.62 3.26
CA ASP A 26 -17.76 -9.48 2.24
C ASP A 26 -18.05 -8.30 1.30
N ASP A 27 -19.27 -8.14 0.82
CA ASP A 27 -19.64 -7.01 -0.06
C ASP A 27 -19.42 -5.65 0.64
N GLN A 28 -19.77 -5.55 1.93
CA GLN A 28 -19.54 -4.35 2.74
C GLN A 28 -18.05 -4.08 2.97
N PHE A 29 -17.23 -5.11 3.13
CA PHE A 29 -15.78 -4.96 3.22
C PHE A 29 -15.20 -4.36 1.95
N HIS A 30 -15.58 -4.88 0.77
CA HIS A 30 -15.08 -4.37 -0.51
C HIS A 30 -15.53 -2.93 -0.76
N MET A 31 -16.79 -2.60 -0.44
CA MET A 31 -17.25 -1.20 -0.50
C MET A 31 -16.41 -0.30 0.43
N CYS A 32 -16.14 -0.73 1.65
CA CYS A 32 -15.30 0.03 2.59
C CYS A 32 -13.87 0.25 2.07
N LEU A 33 -13.31 -0.76 1.38
CA LEU A 33 -11.98 -0.68 0.78
C LEU A 33 -11.93 0.30 -0.40
N GLU A 34 -12.98 0.36 -1.22
CA GLU A 34 -13.06 1.24 -2.40
C GLU A 34 -13.23 2.74 -2.06
N PHE A 35 -13.81 3.07 -0.89
CA PHE A 35 -14.07 4.46 -0.50
C PHE A 35 -13.03 4.98 0.53
N PRO A 36 -12.08 5.87 0.15
CA PRO A 36 -11.00 6.30 1.04
C PRO A 36 -11.45 6.87 2.39
N ALA A 37 -12.59 7.56 2.42
CA ALA A 37 -13.15 8.13 3.65
C ALA A 37 -13.64 7.05 4.64
N GLN A 38 -13.91 5.85 4.16
CA GLN A 38 -14.34 4.70 4.97
C GLN A 38 -13.18 3.74 5.26
N THR A 39 -12.18 3.67 4.39
CA THR A 39 -11.04 2.74 4.51
C THR A 39 -10.33 2.83 5.86
N ARG A 40 -10.36 4.00 6.51
CA ARG A 40 -9.88 4.18 7.89
C ARG A 40 -10.47 3.17 8.90
N TYR A 41 -11.71 2.77 8.70
CA TYR A 41 -12.48 1.92 9.61
C TYR A 41 -12.49 0.45 9.19
N ILE A 42 -11.81 0.09 8.10
CA ILE A 42 -11.87 -1.26 7.52
C ILE A 42 -11.35 -2.35 8.46
N VAL A 43 -10.52 -2.00 9.45
CA VAL A 43 -10.07 -2.93 10.51
C VAL A 43 -11.23 -3.49 11.35
N ALA A 44 -12.40 -2.84 11.34
CA ALA A 44 -13.60 -3.34 12.00
C ALA A 44 -14.01 -4.73 11.49
N PHE A 45 -13.83 -5.01 10.19
CA PHE A 45 -14.23 -6.30 9.60
C PHE A 45 -13.42 -7.49 10.18
N PRO A 46 -12.07 -7.46 10.18
CA PRO A 46 -11.26 -8.41 10.93
C PRO A 46 -11.63 -8.54 12.42
N LEU A 47 -11.94 -7.42 13.09
CA LEU A 47 -12.29 -7.42 14.52
C LEU A 47 -13.62 -8.13 14.77
N ILE A 48 -14.63 -7.92 13.92
CA ILE A 48 -15.94 -8.57 14.00
C ILE A 48 -15.83 -10.09 13.92
N CYS A 49 -14.82 -10.65 13.23
CA CYS A 49 -14.60 -12.10 13.21
C CYS A 49 -14.40 -12.69 14.63
N SER A 50 -13.89 -11.90 15.59
CA SER A 50 -13.75 -12.35 16.99
C SER A 50 -15.10 -12.60 17.69
N HIS A 51 -16.19 -12.02 17.18
CA HIS A 51 -17.54 -12.17 17.74
C HIS A 51 -18.18 -13.50 17.33
N PHE A 52 -17.69 -14.17 16.28
CA PHE A 52 -18.39 -15.31 15.68
C PHE A 52 -18.63 -16.46 16.67
N MET A 53 -17.78 -16.65 17.68
CA MET A 53 -17.97 -17.70 18.69
C MET A 53 -19.14 -17.44 19.64
N ASN A 54 -19.62 -16.19 19.73
CA ASN A 54 -20.72 -15.81 20.61
C ASN A 54 -22.07 -16.39 20.17
N CYS A 55 -22.24 -16.77 18.89
CA CYS A 55 -23.48 -17.39 18.42
C CYS A 55 -23.55 -18.91 18.66
N THR A 56 -22.50 -19.52 19.23
CA THR A 56 -22.48 -20.96 19.51
C THR A 56 -23.17 -21.29 20.84
N HIS A 57 -23.80 -22.46 20.92
CA HIS A 57 -24.48 -22.92 22.13
C HIS A 57 -24.07 -24.35 22.51
N GLU A 58 -24.00 -24.65 23.82
CA GLU A 58 -23.57 -25.97 24.32
C GLU A 58 -24.47 -27.13 23.88
N LEU A 59 -25.72 -26.84 23.54
CA LEU A 59 -26.69 -27.82 23.02
C LEU A 59 -26.52 -28.13 21.51
N CYS A 60 -25.69 -27.37 20.79
CA CYS A 60 -25.37 -27.59 19.38
C CYS A 60 -23.84 -27.53 19.19
N PRO A 61 -23.07 -28.47 19.77
CA PRO A 61 -21.62 -28.46 19.64
C PRO A 61 -21.13 -28.75 18.21
N GLU A 62 -21.98 -29.33 17.36
CA GLU A 62 -21.64 -29.76 15.99
C GLU A 62 -21.29 -28.58 15.09
N GLU A 63 -21.93 -27.42 15.26
CA GLU A 63 -21.69 -26.23 14.44
C GLU A 63 -20.47 -25.40 14.89
N ARG A 64 -20.01 -25.58 16.13
CA ARG A 64 -18.98 -24.73 16.74
C ARG A 64 -17.70 -24.68 15.90
N HIS A 65 -17.21 -25.84 15.44
CA HIS A 65 -15.99 -25.92 14.63
C HIS A 65 -16.17 -25.26 13.26
N HIS A 66 -17.34 -25.45 12.63
CA HIS A 66 -17.63 -24.83 11.33
C HIS A 66 -17.65 -23.30 11.41
N ILE A 67 -18.25 -22.75 12.47
CA ILE A 67 -18.26 -21.30 12.73
C ILE A 67 -16.83 -20.81 13.06
N GLY A 68 -16.06 -21.61 13.79
CA GLY A 68 -14.66 -21.36 14.12
C GLY A 68 -13.80 -21.20 12.88
N ASP A 69 -13.76 -22.23 12.04
CA ASP A 69 -13.01 -22.23 10.79
C ASP A 69 -13.44 -21.09 9.85
N ARG A 70 -14.74 -20.77 9.83
CA ARG A 70 -15.26 -19.63 9.06
C ARG A 70 -14.68 -18.32 9.56
N SER A 71 -14.68 -18.09 10.87
CA SER A 71 -14.12 -16.86 11.46
C SER A 71 -12.64 -16.67 11.11
N LEU A 72 -11.84 -17.75 11.18
CA LEU A 72 -10.42 -17.76 10.84
C LEU A 72 -10.19 -17.50 9.35
N THR A 73 -10.99 -18.11 8.48
CA THR A 73 -10.90 -17.91 7.04
C THR A 73 -11.19 -16.45 6.67
N MET A 74 -12.22 -15.85 7.27
CA MET A 74 -12.63 -14.48 6.98
C MET A 74 -11.63 -13.45 7.50
N VAL A 75 -11.16 -13.57 8.75
CA VAL A 75 -10.16 -12.62 9.30
C VAL A 75 -8.87 -12.68 8.48
N ASN A 76 -8.43 -13.87 8.07
CA ASN A 76 -7.25 -14.02 7.22
C ASN A 76 -7.47 -13.37 5.85
N GLY A 77 -8.64 -13.57 5.23
CA GLY A 77 -8.98 -12.96 3.94
C GLY A 77 -9.01 -11.43 4.00
N PHE A 78 -9.65 -10.84 5.01
CA PHE A 78 -9.72 -9.39 5.16
C PHE A 78 -8.34 -8.76 5.39
N LEU A 79 -7.51 -9.34 6.27
CA LEU A 79 -6.16 -8.84 6.53
C LEU A 79 -5.26 -8.95 5.30
N ASP A 80 -5.41 -10.02 4.52
CA ASP A 80 -4.69 -10.24 3.26
C ASP A 80 -5.08 -9.21 2.20
N GLU A 81 -6.38 -8.96 1.98
CA GLU A 81 -6.86 -7.95 1.03
C GLU A 81 -6.49 -6.52 1.41
N MET A 82 -6.62 -6.15 2.69
CA MET A 82 -6.14 -4.86 3.20
C MET A 82 -4.64 -4.66 2.89
N SER A 83 -3.84 -5.70 3.10
CA SER A 83 -2.39 -5.64 2.89
C SER A 83 -2.02 -5.62 1.41
N LYS A 84 -2.74 -6.35 0.56
CA LYS A 84 -2.58 -6.30 -0.90
C LYS A 84 -2.87 -4.91 -1.43
N GLU A 85 -3.92 -4.26 -0.95
CA GLU A 85 -4.29 -2.93 -1.42
C GLU A 85 -3.28 -1.87 -0.99
N ALA A 86 -2.82 -1.91 0.28
CA ALA A 86 -1.73 -1.05 0.72
C ALA A 86 -0.46 -1.26 -0.13
N LYS A 87 -0.09 -2.51 -0.41
CA LYS A 87 1.03 -2.86 -1.29
C LYS A 87 0.83 -2.36 -2.73
N ASN A 88 -0.39 -2.37 -3.26
CA ASN A 88 -0.70 -1.84 -4.60
C ASN A 88 -0.49 -0.32 -4.63
N ILE A 89 -1.04 0.41 -3.67
CA ILE A 89 -0.90 1.87 -3.56
C ILE A 89 0.59 2.24 -3.44
N ILE A 90 1.33 1.57 -2.54
CA ILE A 90 2.77 1.77 -2.36
C ILE A 90 3.54 1.51 -3.65
N THR A 91 3.19 0.44 -4.37
CA THR A 91 3.79 0.12 -5.67
C THR A 91 3.61 1.28 -6.65
N THR A 92 2.40 1.80 -6.79
CA THR A 92 2.11 2.90 -7.71
C THR A 92 2.87 4.17 -7.32
N ILE A 93 2.95 4.48 -6.02
CA ILE A 93 3.76 5.62 -5.52
C ILE A 93 5.24 5.42 -5.90
N CYS A 94 5.78 4.21 -5.71
CA CYS A 94 7.16 3.91 -6.11
C CYS A 94 7.39 4.08 -7.62
N ASP A 95 6.46 3.60 -8.44
CA ASP A 95 6.57 3.72 -9.91
C ASP A 95 6.56 5.19 -10.35
N GLU A 96 5.65 6.01 -9.79
CA GLU A 96 5.61 7.46 -10.02
C GLU A 96 6.92 8.14 -9.57
N GLN A 97 7.45 7.79 -8.40
CA GLN A 97 8.71 8.35 -7.91
C GLN A 97 9.93 7.90 -8.74
N CYS A 98 9.90 6.70 -9.31
CA CYS A 98 10.90 6.24 -10.28
C CYS A 98 10.84 7.09 -11.56
N LEU A 99 9.64 7.39 -12.07
CA LEU A 99 9.46 8.27 -13.24
C LEU A 99 9.98 9.69 -12.97
N LEU A 100 9.68 10.26 -11.81
CA LEU A 100 10.21 11.57 -11.41
C LEU A 100 11.73 11.55 -11.29
N SER A 101 12.30 10.48 -10.75
CA SER A 101 13.76 10.31 -10.64
C SER A 101 14.42 10.14 -12.01
N ASP A 102 13.78 9.45 -12.96
CA ASP A 102 14.28 9.31 -14.32
C ASP A 102 14.41 10.67 -15.02
N LYS A 103 13.43 11.58 -14.84
CA LYS A 103 13.46 12.95 -15.40
C LYS A 103 14.68 13.77 -14.97
N LEU A 104 15.33 13.39 -13.86
CA LEU A 104 16.53 14.05 -13.35
C LEU A 104 17.83 13.49 -13.95
N LEU A 105 17.76 12.43 -14.77
CA LEU A 105 18.94 11.84 -15.38
C LEU A 105 19.58 12.78 -16.42
N PRO A 106 20.93 12.79 -16.54
CA PRO A 106 21.64 13.66 -17.47
C PRO A 106 21.20 13.53 -18.95
N LYS A 107 20.61 12.38 -19.33
CA LYS A 107 20.08 12.14 -20.69
C LYS A 107 19.02 13.17 -21.11
N HIS A 108 18.27 13.72 -20.17
CA HIS A 108 17.21 14.70 -20.44
C HIS A 108 17.73 16.14 -20.59
N VAL A 109 19.00 16.41 -20.29
CA VAL A 109 19.61 17.74 -20.44
C VAL A 109 20.10 17.99 -21.87
N VAL A 110 20.26 16.94 -22.68
CA VAL A 110 20.81 17.01 -24.05
C VAL A 110 20.03 17.96 -24.97
N PRO A 111 18.68 17.93 -25.03
CA PRO A 111 17.91 18.87 -25.85
C PRO A 111 18.14 20.33 -25.45
N TYR A 112 18.22 20.61 -24.14
CA TYR A 112 18.51 21.96 -23.63
C TYR A 112 19.89 22.47 -24.05
N LEU A 113 20.93 21.62 -23.97
CA LEU A 113 22.27 21.99 -24.41
C LEU A 113 22.34 22.28 -25.91
N ALA A 114 21.67 21.47 -26.74
CA ALA A 114 21.60 21.68 -28.18
C ALA A 114 20.93 23.03 -28.54
N GLN A 115 19.93 23.45 -27.77
CA GLN A 115 19.28 24.76 -27.94
C GLN A 115 20.20 25.93 -27.57
N ILE A 116 20.96 25.82 -26.48
CA ILE A 116 21.91 26.87 -26.06
C ILE A 116 23.00 27.05 -27.13
N LEU A 117 23.52 25.94 -27.65
CA LEU A 117 24.56 25.96 -28.69
C LEU A 117 24.05 26.50 -30.03
N SER A 118 22.82 26.17 -30.43
CA SER A 118 22.22 26.69 -31.67
C SER A 118 21.89 28.18 -31.59
N LYS A 119 21.39 28.67 -30.44
CA LYS A 119 21.19 30.10 -30.17
C LYS A 119 22.50 30.89 -30.15
N LYS A 120 23.61 30.27 -29.71
CA LYS A 120 24.94 30.93 -29.72
C LYS A 120 25.55 31.04 -31.12
N LYS A 121 25.20 30.14 -32.05
CA LYS A 121 25.64 30.17 -33.45
C LYS A 121 24.74 31.04 -34.36
N SER A 122 23.46 31.17 -34.03
CA SER A 122 22.49 31.99 -34.76
C SER A 122 22.20 33.27 -33.99
N ASN A 123 22.77 34.40 -34.41
CA ASN A 123 22.47 35.75 -33.85
C ASN A 123 21.01 36.22 -34.13
N LYS A 124 20.07 35.32 -34.42
CA LYS A 124 18.67 35.60 -34.71
C LYS A 124 17.77 34.99 -33.64
N LYS A 125 16.98 35.86 -33.00
CA LYS A 125 15.80 35.50 -32.18
C LYS A 125 14.80 34.70 -33.04
N SER A 126 14.99 33.40 -33.19
CA SER A 126 13.97 32.53 -33.75
C SER A 126 13.04 32.08 -32.63
N ASN A 127 11.93 32.79 -32.52
CA ASN A 127 10.79 32.47 -31.67
C ASN A 127 9.99 31.31 -32.31
N LYS A 128 10.60 30.14 -32.48
CA LYS A 128 9.86 28.93 -32.90
C LYS A 128 9.34 28.23 -31.66
N GLY A 129 8.03 28.28 -31.49
CA GLY A 129 7.28 27.61 -30.44
C GLY A 129 7.66 26.14 -30.38
N PHE A 130 8.41 25.79 -29.35
CA PHE A 130 8.50 24.43 -28.84
C PHE A 130 7.82 24.46 -27.48
N GLN A 131 6.94 23.50 -27.22
CA GLN A 131 6.38 23.26 -25.89
C GLN A 131 7.56 23.21 -24.91
N GLU A 132 7.59 24.14 -23.94
CA GLU A 132 8.45 23.96 -22.78
C GLU A 132 7.97 22.67 -22.11
N GLU A 133 8.75 21.59 -22.24
CA GLU A 133 8.55 20.44 -21.39
C GLU A 133 8.66 20.90 -19.94
N ASP A 134 7.66 20.51 -19.15
CA ASP A 134 7.53 20.89 -17.76
C ASP A 134 8.83 20.53 -17.01
N LYS A 135 9.48 21.55 -16.43
CA LYS A 135 10.74 21.37 -15.71
C LYS A 135 10.49 20.52 -14.46
N PRO A 136 11.36 19.56 -14.13
CA PRO A 136 11.24 18.79 -12.89
C PRO A 136 11.03 19.72 -11.68
N GLY A 137 10.01 19.42 -10.89
CA GLY A 137 9.55 20.24 -9.77
C GLY A 137 8.29 21.07 -10.09
N SER A 138 7.92 21.27 -11.35
CA SER A 138 6.66 21.95 -11.69
C SER A 138 5.44 21.12 -11.28
N GLU A 139 5.56 19.78 -11.28
CA GLU A 139 4.54 18.87 -10.77
C GLU A 139 4.27 19.04 -9.27
N SER A 140 5.23 19.59 -8.52
CA SER A 140 5.12 19.86 -7.09
C SER A 140 4.55 21.25 -6.78
N TYR A 141 4.43 22.13 -7.78
CA TYR A 141 3.90 23.47 -7.59
C TYR A 141 2.36 23.43 -7.55
N ARG A 142 1.82 23.34 -6.34
CA ARG A 142 0.36 23.33 -6.10
C ARG A 142 -0.20 24.75 -5.99
N ARG A 143 -1.26 25.04 -6.76
CA ARG A 143 -1.99 26.31 -6.71
C ARG A 143 -3.12 26.29 -5.68
N SER A 144 -3.89 25.22 -5.65
CA SER A 144 -4.99 25.00 -4.69
C SER A 144 -4.98 23.58 -4.14
N ARG A 145 -5.47 23.38 -2.91
CA ARG A 145 -5.65 22.05 -2.31
C ARG A 145 -6.86 21.30 -2.86
N GLU A 146 -7.75 21.99 -3.58
CA GLU A 146 -8.88 21.39 -4.29
C GLU A 146 -8.42 20.63 -5.55
N GLU A 147 -7.24 20.98 -6.08
CA GLU A 147 -6.60 20.32 -7.22
C GLU A 147 -5.84 19.08 -6.74
N LEU A 148 -6.56 17.96 -6.57
CA LEU A 148 -5.98 16.69 -6.15
C LEU A 148 -5.27 15.98 -7.31
N THR A 149 -3.95 15.85 -7.21
CA THR A 149 -3.15 15.03 -8.13
C THR A 149 -3.36 13.53 -7.87
N THR A 150 -2.90 12.68 -8.78
CA THR A 150 -2.88 11.22 -8.56
C THR A 150 -2.09 10.86 -7.31
N MET A 151 -0.92 11.49 -7.10
CA MET A 151 -0.10 11.29 -5.91
C MET A 151 -0.83 11.68 -4.62
N ASP A 152 -1.61 12.77 -4.64
CA ASP A 152 -2.42 13.17 -3.48
C ASP A 152 -3.43 12.10 -3.10
N LYS A 153 -4.16 11.56 -4.09
CA LYS A 153 -5.14 10.50 -3.87
C LYS A 153 -4.50 9.23 -3.32
N LEU A 154 -3.35 8.83 -3.88
CA LEU A 154 -2.60 7.67 -3.42
C LEU A 154 -2.11 7.84 -1.97
N HIS A 155 -1.51 9.00 -1.64
CA HIS A 155 -1.04 9.27 -0.28
C HIS A 155 -2.20 9.38 0.73
N MET A 156 -3.33 9.97 0.34
CA MET A 156 -4.53 10.00 1.19
C MET A 156 -5.04 8.59 1.49
N ALA A 157 -5.23 7.77 0.44
CA ALA A 157 -5.70 6.39 0.60
C ALA A 157 -4.72 5.55 1.44
N LEU A 158 -3.41 5.69 1.18
CA LEU A 158 -2.38 5.00 1.95
C LEU A 158 -2.41 5.38 3.43
N THR A 159 -2.58 6.67 3.74
CA THR A 159 -2.62 7.15 5.11
C THR A 159 -3.78 6.53 5.89
N GLU A 160 -4.98 6.50 5.30
CA GLU A 160 -6.16 5.94 5.97
C GLU A 160 -6.05 4.42 6.13
N LEU A 161 -5.55 3.72 5.11
CA LEU A 161 -5.38 2.27 5.18
C LEU A 161 -4.26 1.86 6.14
N CYS A 162 -3.13 2.57 6.16
CA CYS A 162 -2.07 2.36 7.14
C CYS A 162 -2.54 2.64 8.57
N PHE A 163 -3.42 3.63 8.77
CA PHE A 163 -4.05 3.84 10.07
C PHE A 163 -4.85 2.61 10.50
N ALA A 164 -5.68 2.05 9.61
CA ALA A 164 -6.46 0.85 9.91
C ALA A 164 -5.58 -0.37 10.24
N ILE A 165 -4.53 -0.62 9.45
CA ILE A 165 -3.58 -1.73 9.67
C ILE A 165 -2.84 -1.56 11.02
N ASN A 166 -2.54 -0.32 11.42
CA ASN A 166 -1.84 -0.03 12.67
C ASN A 166 -2.75 0.15 13.89
N TYR A 167 -4.07 0.09 13.71
CA TYR A 167 -5.04 0.38 14.77
C TYR A 167 -4.86 -0.54 15.99
N CYS A 168 -4.60 -1.82 15.78
CA CYS A 168 -4.33 -2.79 16.83
C CYS A 168 -3.08 -3.62 16.52
N GLY A 169 -2.33 -3.98 17.56
CA GLY A 169 -1.12 -4.79 17.38
C GLY A 169 -1.41 -6.24 17.00
N THR A 170 -2.49 -6.79 17.56
CA THR A 170 -2.94 -8.18 17.36
C THR A 170 -4.47 -8.26 17.45
N ILE A 171 -5.05 -9.23 16.76
CA ILE A 171 -6.46 -9.60 16.82
C ILE A 171 -6.55 -11.06 17.25
N LEU A 172 -7.35 -11.35 18.29
CA LEU A 172 -7.60 -12.72 18.75
C LEU A 172 -8.92 -13.20 18.16
N VAL A 173 -8.90 -14.30 17.41
CA VAL A 173 -10.09 -14.94 16.84
C VAL A 173 -10.00 -16.43 17.12
N TRP A 174 -10.94 -16.97 17.89
CA TRP A 174 -11.01 -18.40 18.24
C TRP A 174 -9.64 -19.00 18.65
N ASP A 175 -9.00 -18.41 19.67
CA ASP A 175 -7.67 -18.79 20.18
C ASP A 175 -6.48 -18.63 19.20
N HIS A 176 -6.71 -18.10 18.00
CA HIS A 176 -5.67 -17.74 17.05
C HIS A 176 -5.34 -16.25 17.11
N THR A 177 -4.05 -15.92 17.13
CA THR A 177 -3.56 -14.54 17.13
C THR A 177 -3.14 -14.12 15.73
N PHE A 178 -3.75 -13.05 15.23
CA PHE A 178 -3.45 -12.43 13.95
C PHE A 178 -2.73 -11.10 14.16
N ALA A 179 -1.69 -10.82 13.38
CA ALA A 179 -0.93 -9.57 13.46
C ALA A 179 -1.05 -8.81 12.12
N PRO A 180 -1.93 -7.79 12.01
CA PRO A 180 -2.19 -7.10 10.73
C PRO A 180 -0.94 -6.56 10.03
N ARG A 181 0.02 -6.05 10.81
CA ARG A 181 1.29 -5.52 10.28
C ARG A 181 2.14 -6.56 9.56
N GLU A 182 2.11 -7.81 10.01
CA GLU A 182 2.92 -8.89 9.42
C GLU A 182 2.44 -9.25 8.01
N TYR A 183 1.12 -9.18 7.75
CA TYR A 183 0.57 -9.37 6.41
C TYR A 183 1.14 -8.33 5.44
N LEU A 184 1.14 -7.05 5.84
CA LEU A 184 1.69 -5.97 5.02
C LEU A 184 3.20 -6.16 4.78
N THR A 185 3.96 -6.48 5.82
CA THR A 185 5.40 -6.74 5.71
C THR A 185 5.69 -7.86 4.70
N GLN A 186 5.00 -8.99 4.79
CA GLN A 186 5.17 -10.12 3.85
C GLN A 186 4.85 -9.74 2.40
N HIS A 187 3.77 -8.97 2.18
CA HIS A 187 3.40 -8.47 0.85
C HIS A 187 4.45 -7.52 0.28
N LEU A 188 4.99 -6.61 1.11
CA LEU A 188 6.02 -5.66 0.69
C LEU A 188 7.35 -6.35 0.36
N GLU A 189 7.79 -7.31 1.18
CA GLU A 189 9.01 -8.10 0.91
C GLU A 189 8.91 -8.83 -0.43
N THR A 190 7.79 -9.52 -0.66
CA THR A 190 7.54 -10.25 -1.91
C THR A 190 7.49 -9.30 -3.10
N ARG A 191 6.81 -8.16 -2.96
CA ARG A 191 6.68 -7.17 -4.03
C ARG A 191 8.02 -6.50 -4.37
N PHE A 192 8.83 -6.20 -3.36
CA PHE A 192 10.11 -5.53 -3.54
C PHE A 192 11.13 -6.44 -4.24
N ASN A 193 11.21 -7.71 -3.86
CA ASN A 193 12.03 -8.70 -4.57
C ASN A 193 11.66 -8.80 -6.05
N LYS A 194 10.35 -8.87 -6.36
CA LYS A 194 9.86 -8.86 -7.74
C LYS A 194 10.16 -7.54 -8.47
N ALA A 195 10.04 -6.40 -7.77
CA ALA A 195 10.37 -5.09 -8.32
C ALA A 195 11.84 -5.00 -8.73
N LEU A 196 12.75 -5.44 -7.86
CA LEU A 196 14.19 -5.41 -8.10
C LEU A 196 14.56 -6.19 -9.35
N VAL A 197 14.10 -7.43 -9.47
CA VAL A 197 14.33 -8.25 -10.67
C VAL A 197 13.71 -7.61 -11.91
N GLY A 198 12.50 -7.06 -11.79
CA GLY A 198 11.85 -6.34 -12.89
C GLY A 198 12.63 -5.12 -13.36
N MET A 199 13.19 -4.32 -12.43
CA MET A 199 13.97 -3.11 -12.73
C MET A 199 15.30 -3.41 -13.44
N VAL A 200 15.82 -4.64 -13.33
CA VAL A 200 17.02 -5.07 -14.08
C VAL A 200 16.74 -5.12 -15.58
N MET A 201 15.48 -5.29 -16.00
CA MET A 201 15.06 -5.31 -17.41
C MET A 201 15.89 -6.27 -18.27
N TYR A 202 16.28 -7.42 -17.71
CA TYR A 202 17.08 -8.41 -18.42
C TYR A 202 16.23 -9.15 -19.45
N ASN A 203 16.62 -9.07 -20.72
CA ASN A 203 16.01 -9.83 -21.80
C ASN A 203 17.05 -10.80 -22.42
N PRO A 204 16.90 -12.12 -22.25
CA PRO A 204 17.85 -13.10 -22.78
C PRO A 204 17.81 -13.20 -24.31
N GLU A 205 16.70 -12.82 -24.97
CA GLU A 205 16.59 -12.86 -26.43
C GLU A 205 17.38 -11.72 -27.10
N THR A 206 17.36 -10.53 -26.49
CA THR A 206 18.07 -9.35 -27.01
C THR A 206 19.43 -9.11 -26.35
N ASN A 207 19.76 -9.86 -25.28
CA ASN A 207 20.90 -9.60 -24.39
C ASN A 207 20.91 -8.17 -23.81
N GLU A 208 19.73 -7.58 -23.63
CA GLU A 208 19.57 -6.25 -23.05
C GLU A 208 19.48 -6.33 -21.52
N ILE A 209 20.02 -5.32 -20.85
CA ILE A 209 19.96 -5.16 -19.41
C ILE A 209 19.97 -3.66 -19.07
N ALA A 210 19.28 -3.28 -18.00
CA ALA A 210 19.29 -1.91 -17.51
C ALA A 210 20.72 -1.47 -17.14
N LYS A 211 21.05 -0.21 -17.45
CA LYS A 211 22.33 0.36 -17.04
C LYS A 211 22.41 0.40 -15.51
N PRO A 212 23.53 -0.01 -14.88
CA PRO A 212 23.66 -0.01 -13.43
C PRO A 212 23.35 1.34 -12.77
N SER A 213 23.69 2.45 -13.42
CA SER A 213 23.37 3.79 -12.91
C SER A 213 21.88 4.10 -12.91
N GLU A 214 21.14 3.67 -13.94
CA GLU A 214 19.68 3.89 -14.03
C GLU A 214 18.96 2.97 -13.04
N LEU A 215 19.39 1.71 -12.94
CA LEU A 215 18.88 0.77 -11.94
C LEU A 215 19.08 1.30 -10.51
N LEU A 216 20.28 1.80 -10.18
CA LEU A 216 20.57 2.34 -8.85
C LEU A 216 19.68 3.53 -8.49
N VAL A 217 19.37 4.40 -9.47
CA VAL A 217 18.47 5.55 -9.27
C VAL A 217 17.06 5.07 -8.95
N SER A 218 16.53 4.10 -9.71
CA SER A 218 15.20 3.52 -9.46
C SER A 218 15.14 2.81 -8.11
N VAL A 219 16.15 1.99 -7.76
CA VAL A 219 16.23 1.32 -6.46
C VAL A 219 16.26 2.33 -5.32
N ARG A 220 17.05 3.40 -5.44
CA ARG A 220 17.10 4.46 -4.41
C ARG A 220 15.75 5.17 -4.26
N SER A 221 15.08 5.46 -5.38
CA SER A 221 13.73 6.06 -5.36
C SER A 221 12.73 5.16 -4.64
N TYR A 222 12.71 3.88 -4.98
CA TYR A 222 11.88 2.87 -4.32
C TYR A 222 12.15 2.80 -2.80
N MET A 223 13.42 2.78 -2.41
CA MET A 223 13.84 2.74 -0.99
C MET A 223 13.43 4.00 -0.22
N ASN A 224 13.49 5.17 -0.85
CA ASN A 224 13.02 6.41 -0.23
C ASN A 224 11.51 6.38 0.05
N VAL A 225 10.71 5.83 -0.87
CA VAL A 225 9.26 5.66 -0.65
C VAL A 225 9.02 4.69 0.50
N LEU A 226 9.68 3.53 0.46
CA LEU A 226 9.63 2.52 1.53
C LEU A 226 10.00 3.09 2.90
N GLN A 227 11.05 3.90 2.98
CA GLN A 227 11.43 4.58 4.22
C GLN A 227 10.40 5.63 4.65
N SER A 228 9.79 6.35 3.70
CA SER A 228 8.75 7.32 4.03
C SER A 228 7.49 6.67 4.60
N ILE A 229 7.25 5.39 4.29
CA ILE A 229 6.13 4.62 4.81
C ILE A 229 6.23 4.37 6.31
N GLU A 230 7.45 4.31 6.87
CA GLU A 230 7.65 4.20 8.32
C GLU A 230 6.97 5.36 9.09
N ASN A 231 6.76 6.51 8.43
CA ASN A 231 6.09 7.67 9.02
C ASN A 231 4.56 7.52 9.14
N TYR A 232 3.93 6.60 8.39
CA TYR A 232 2.47 6.36 8.47
C TYR A 232 2.07 5.46 9.65
N GLY A 233 3.05 5.11 10.51
CA GLY A 233 2.86 4.43 11.78
C GLY A 233 3.63 3.13 11.81
N ASN A 234 4.59 3.01 12.75
CA ASN A 234 5.30 1.82 13.26
C ASN A 234 5.38 0.54 12.38
N ILE A 235 5.37 0.67 11.05
CA ILE A 235 5.61 -0.38 10.08
C ILE A 235 7.11 -0.33 9.86
N SER A 236 7.83 -1.30 10.43
CA SER A 236 9.28 -1.37 10.34
C SER A 236 9.69 -1.87 8.94
N VAL A 237 9.86 -0.96 7.99
CA VAL A 237 10.31 -1.28 6.62
C VAL A 237 11.82 -1.54 6.57
N THR A 238 12.55 -1.15 7.63
CA THR A 238 13.97 -1.45 7.85
C THR A 238 14.30 -2.95 7.73
N LYS A 239 13.38 -3.87 8.08
CA LYS A 239 13.56 -5.32 7.88
C LYS A 239 13.51 -5.70 6.40
N CYS A 240 12.54 -5.17 5.65
CA CYS A 240 12.40 -5.41 4.21
C CYS A 240 13.63 -4.91 3.43
N ALA A 241 14.12 -3.72 3.79
CA ALA A 241 15.34 -3.14 3.22
C ALA A 241 16.57 -4.03 3.48
N ASN A 242 16.73 -4.52 4.71
CA ASN A 242 17.89 -5.33 5.08
C ASN A 242 17.87 -6.73 4.45
N ILE A 243 16.69 -7.38 4.38
CA ILE A 243 16.55 -8.71 3.76
C ILE A 243 16.92 -8.64 2.28
N VAL A 244 16.56 -7.58 1.58
CA VAL A 244 16.79 -7.48 0.12
C VAL A 244 18.16 -6.87 -0.23
N CYS A 245 18.69 -5.96 0.59
CA CYS A 245 20.01 -5.38 0.33
C CYS A 245 21.19 -6.20 0.89
N TYR A 246 20.99 -6.97 1.96
CA TYR A 246 22.05 -7.77 2.62
C TYR A 246 21.80 -9.28 2.59
N GLY A 247 20.68 -9.75 2.04
CA GLY A 247 20.36 -11.17 1.88
C GLY A 247 20.94 -11.84 0.63
N LEU A 248 21.92 -11.20 -0.03
CA LEU A 248 22.77 -11.78 -1.08
C LEU A 248 24.16 -12.08 -0.52
#